data_AF-A0A1E5JS96-F1
#
_entry.id   AF-A0A1E5JS96-F1
#
_cell.length_a   1.000
_cell.length_b   1.000
_cell.length_c   1.000
_cell.angle_alpha   90.00
_cell.angle_beta   90.00
_cell.angle_gamma   90.00
#
_symmetry.space_group_name_H-M   'P 1'
#
loop_
_entity.id
_entity.type
_entity.pdbx_description
1 polymer ?
#
loop_
_entity_poly.entity_id
_entity_poly.type
_entity_poly.pdbx_seq_one_letter_code
_entity_poly.pdbx_strand_id
1 'polypeptide(L)'
;MKTLHGLLLSTSLIYQSAYAEKPLSPPSGQAPQCEQAYESSGQIKTISNVFSTLSSTCHSSGGMKLIHKTLISEYSNEPTGVLFTCTGEDLNYVVFSCLFSTSVGSL
;
A
#
# COMPACT_ATOMS: atom_id res chain seq x y z
N MET A 1 53.23 32.80 16.05
CA MET A 1 51.76 32.69 16.18
C MET A 1 51.27 31.63 15.20
N LYS A 2 50.60 30.57 15.67
CA LYS A 2 49.97 29.55 14.82
C LYS A 2 48.53 29.40 15.28
N THR A 3 47.59 29.76 14.41
CA THR A 3 46.15 29.72 14.66
C THR A 3 45.65 28.29 14.56
N LEU A 4 45.09 27.77 15.66
CA LEU A 4 44.45 26.46 15.72
C LEU A 4 43.03 26.61 15.17
N HIS A 5 42.74 25.91 14.08
CA HIS A 5 41.46 25.93 13.38
C HIS A 5 40.37 25.28 14.23
N GLY A 6 39.29 26.03 14.49
CA GLY A 6 38.10 25.53 15.14
C GLY A 6 37.36 24.53 14.26
N LEU A 7 37.11 23.35 14.81
CA LEU A 7 36.29 22.31 14.19
C LEU A 7 34.81 22.66 14.41
N LEU A 8 34.19 23.33 13.43
CA LEU A 8 32.75 23.57 13.39
C LEU A 8 32.04 22.25 13.02
N LEU A 9 31.50 21.56 14.04
CA LEU A 9 30.62 20.41 13.87
C LEU A 9 29.28 20.87 13.29
N SER A 10 29.13 20.74 11.97
CA SER A 10 27.87 20.94 11.27
C SER A 10 26.94 19.74 11.54
N THR A 11 26.05 19.88 12.53
CA THR A 11 24.94 18.95 12.74
C THR A 11 23.97 19.04 11.56
N SER A 12 24.15 18.15 10.59
CA SER A 12 23.20 17.98 9.50
C SER A 12 21.94 17.32 10.06
N LEU A 13 20.94 18.12 10.41
CA LEU A 13 19.59 17.66 10.68
C LEU A 13 19.02 17.09 9.37
N ILE A 14 19.07 15.76 9.24
CA ILE A 14 18.42 15.04 8.14
C ILE A 14 16.91 15.15 8.39
N TYR A 15 16.27 16.10 7.72
CA TYR A 15 14.82 16.21 7.68
C TYR A 15 14.28 15.00 6.91
N GLN A 16 13.74 13.99 7.61
CA GLN A 16 13.04 12.90 6.95
C GLN A 16 11.61 13.35 6.66
N SER A 17 11.30 13.56 5.37
CA SER A 17 9.93 13.76 4.91
C SER A 17 9.15 12.44 5.05
N ALA A 18 8.38 12.30 6.13
CA ALA A 18 7.45 11.20 6.28
C ALA A 18 6.31 11.35 5.26
N TYR A 19 6.30 10.50 4.22
CA TYR A 19 5.19 10.41 3.27
C TYR A 19 4.07 9.60 3.92
N ALA A 20 2.93 10.22 4.18
CA ALA A 20 1.77 9.53 4.75
C ALA A 20 0.98 8.82 3.64
N GLU A 21 0.98 7.49 3.65
CA GLU A 21 0.11 6.70 2.76
C GLU A 21 -1.37 6.96 3.11
N LYS A 22 -2.20 7.16 2.08
CA LYS A 22 -3.65 7.35 2.27
C LYS A 22 -4.29 6.03 2.73
N PRO A 23 -5.14 6.03 3.77
CA PRO A 23 -5.84 4.84 4.19
C PRO A 23 -6.82 4.38 3.11
N LEU A 24 -6.95 3.07 3.00
CA LEU A 24 -7.90 2.38 2.15
C LEU A 24 -9.22 2.19 2.92
N SER A 25 -10.31 2.23 2.18
CA SER A 25 -11.65 1.88 2.66
C SER A 25 -11.91 0.39 2.44
N PRO A 26 -12.88 -0.20 3.15
CA PRO A 26 -13.22 -1.61 2.99
C PRO A 26 -13.54 -1.97 1.53
N PRO A 27 -13.22 -3.20 1.10
CA PRO A 27 -13.53 -3.66 -0.24
C PRO A 27 -15.05 -3.90 -0.37
N SER A 28 -15.67 -3.46 -1.47
CA SER A 28 -17.10 -3.69 -1.73
C SER A 28 -17.32 -4.79 -2.78
N GLY A 29 -18.19 -5.75 -2.47
CA GLY A 29 -18.68 -6.77 -3.42
C GLY A 29 -17.64 -7.75 -3.93
N GLN A 30 -16.55 -7.97 -3.19
CA GLN A 30 -15.40 -8.78 -3.62
C GLN A 30 -15.34 -10.14 -2.96
N ALA A 31 -14.37 -10.95 -3.41
CA ALA A 31 -14.10 -12.26 -2.86
C ALA A 31 -13.88 -12.17 -1.32
N PRO A 32 -14.37 -13.12 -0.51
CA PRO A 32 -14.28 -13.07 0.95
C PRO A 32 -12.85 -12.86 1.48
N GLN A 33 -11.85 -13.31 0.73
CA GLN A 33 -10.42 -13.12 0.99
C GLN A 33 -10.05 -11.64 1.13
N CYS A 34 -10.70 -10.76 0.37
CA CYS A 34 -10.41 -9.33 0.35
C CYS A 34 -10.83 -8.65 1.65
N GLU A 35 -12.05 -8.94 2.11
CA GLU A 35 -12.59 -8.39 3.36
C GLU A 35 -11.82 -8.94 4.55
N GLN A 36 -11.54 -10.25 4.59
CA GLN A 36 -10.75 -10.85 5.66
C GLN A 36 -9.34 -10.25 5.73
N ALA A 37 -8.65 -10.12 4.59
CA ALA A 37 -7.31 -9.53 4.55
C ALA A 37 -7.31 -8.04 4.91
N TYR A 38 -8.37 -7.31 4.58
CA TYR A 38 -8.56 -5.94 5.00
C TYR A 38 -8.72 -5.84 6.51
N GLU A 39 -9.65 -6.60 7.10
CA GLU A 39 -9.91 -6.58 8.53
C GLU A 39 -8.69 -7.01 9.36
N SER A 40 -7.93 -8.01 8.89
CA SER A 40 -6.71 -8.46 9.57
C SER A 40 -5.44 -7.66 9.21
N SER A 41 -5.49 -6.73 8.26
CA SER A 41 -4.40 -5.77 8.07
C SER A 41 -4.29 -4.83 9.28
N GLY A 42 -3.10 -4.29 9.57
CA GLY A 42 -2.83 -3.52 10.79
C GLY A 42 -3.82 -2.38 11.08
N GLN A 43 -3.71 -1.74 12.25
CA GLN A 43 -4.66 -0.71 12.69
C GLN A 43 -4.89 0.41 11.65
N ILE A 44 -3.83 0.79 10.91
CA ILE A 44 -3.93 1.71 9.78
C ILE A 44 -4.00 0.89 8.49
N LYS A 45 -5.11 1.01 7.76
CA LYS A 45 -5.40 0.25 6.54
C LYS A 45 -4.68 0.84 5.32
N THR A 46 -3.35 0.93 5.35
CA THR A 46 -2.58 1.46 4.21
C THR A 46 -2.39 0.42 3.11
N ILE A 47 -1.94 0.87 1.93
CA ILE A 47 -1.62 0.00 0.79
C ILE A 47 -0.62 -1.07 1.21
N SER A 48 0.47 -0.68 1.90
CA SER A 48 1.51 -1.61 2.33
C SER A 48 0.97 -2.68 3.30
N ASN A 49 0.17 -2.26 4.28
CA ASN A 49 -0.41 -3.19 5.25
C ASN A 49 -1.40 -4.17 4.61
N VAL A 50 -2.29 -3.67 3.74
CA VAL A 50 -3.25 -4.50 3.01
C VAL A 50 -2.53 -5.43 2.03
N PHE A 51 -1.48 -4.96 1.35
CA PHE A 51 -0.65 -5.78 0.45
C PHE A 51 -0.01 -6.95 1.20
N SER A 52 0.59 -6.71 2.37
CA SER A 52 1.25 -7.75 3.16
C SER A 52 0.29 -8.87 3.54
N THR A 53 -0.90 -8.51 4.01
CA THR A 53 -1.93 -9.48 4.37
C THR A 53 -2.46 -10.22 3.14
N LEU A 54 -2.79 -9.51 2.06
CA LEU A 54 -3.25 -10.12 0.81
C LEU A 54 -2.21 -11.01 0.17
N SER A 55 -0.92 -10.72 0.34
CA SER A 55 0.17 -11.54 -0.19
C SER A 55 0.16 -12.90 0.48
N SER A 56 -0.05 -12.93 1.80
CA SER A 56 -0.19 -14.16 2.56
C SER A 56 -1.44 -14.95 2.16
N THR A 57 -2.57 -14.27 1.99
CA THR A 57 -3.83 -14.88 1.52
C THR A 57 -3.75 -15.38 0.07
N CYS A 58 -2.99 -14.69 -0.77
CA CYS A 58 -2.72 -15.10 -2.15
C CYS A 58 -1.99 -16.44 -2.18
N HIS A 59 -0.92 -16.57 -1.40
CA HIS A 59 -0.18 -17.84 -1.29
C HIS A 59 -1.02 -18.97 -0.70
N SER A 60 -1.81 -18.73 0.36
CA SER A 60 -2.66 -19.77 0.94
C SER A 60 -3.79 -20.22 0.01
N SER A 61 -4.18 -19.37 -0.96
CA SER A 61 -5.17 -19.69 -1.99
C SER A 61 -4.57 -20.36 -3.24
N GLY A 62 -3.28 -20.73 -3.21
CA GLY A 62 -2.58 -21.35 -4.33
C GLY A 62 -2.04 -20.36 -5.37
N GLY A 63 -2.09 -19.06 -5.09
CA GLY A 63 -1.44 -18.03 -5.89
C GLY A 63 0.07 -17.97 -5.63
N MET A 64 0.79 -17.40 -6.58
CA MET A 64 2.25 -17.26 -6.53
C MET A 64 2.69 -15.79 -6.44
N LYS A 65 1.89 -14.86 -6.94
CA LYS A 65 2.26 -13.44 -6.98
C LYS A 65 1.07 -12.54 -6.75
N LEU A 66 1.24 -11.57 -5.85
CA LEU A 66 0.36 -10.44 -5.69
C LEU A 66 0.94 -9.21 -6.41
N ILE A 67 0.16 -8.60 -7.28
CA ILE A 67 0.47 -7.31 -7.90
C ILE A 67 -0.55 -6.27 -7.47
N HIS A 68 -0.17 -5.00 -7.47
CA HIS A 68 -1.10 -3.90 -7.20
C HIS A 68 -0.97 -2.81 -8.27
N LYS A 69 -2.08 -2.13 -8.52
CA LYS A 69 -2.16 -0.95 -9.39
C LYS A 69 -2.96 0.13 -8.70
N THR A 70 -2.33 1.28 -8.46
CA THR A 70 -3.01 2.48 -7.98
C THR A 70 -3.88 3.05 -9.09
N LEU A 71 -5.15 3.26 -8.81
CA LEU A 71 -6.10 3.93 -9.68
C LEU A 71 -6.06 5.42 -9.39
N ILE A 72 -5.95 6.22 -10.44
CA ILE A 72 -5.82 7.68 -10.35
C ILE A 72 -7.05 8.29 -11.04
N SER A 73 -7.64 9.31 -10.41
CA SER A 73 -8.73 10.11 -10.98
C SER A 73 -8.29 10.77 -12.28
N GLU A 74 -9.09 10.64 -13.33
CA GLU A 74 -8.86 11.35 -14.60
C GLU A 74 -8.96 12.88 -14.46
N TYR A 75 -9.69 13.36 -13.44
CA TYR A 75 -9.99 14.77 -13.25
C TYR A 75 -9.04 15.50 -12.30
N SER A 76 -8.56 14.81 -11.26
CA SER A 76 -7.79 15.43 -10.16
C SER A 76 -6.36 14.92 -10.02
N ASN A 77 -5.95 13.88 -10.77
CA ASN A 77 -4.69 13.16 -10.57
C ASN A 77 -4.48 12.60 -9.15
N GLU A 78 -5.55 12.54 -8.35
CA GLU A 78 -5.50 11.96 -7.02
C GLU A 78 -5.73 10.45 -7.07
N PRO A 79 -5.07 9.65 -6.20
CA PRO A 79 -5.33 8.23 -6.11
C PRO A 79 -6.76 8.01 -5.59
N THR A 80 -7.60 7.32 -6.36
CA THR A 80 -9.00 7.00 -6.02
C THR A 80 -9.16 5.59 -5.47
N GLY A 81 -8.21 4.71 -5.76
CA GLY A 81 -8.25 3.34 -5.26
C GLY A 81 -7.00 2.55 -5.59
N VAL A 82 -6.98 1.29 -5.19
CA VAL A 82 -5.93 0.33 -5.51
C VAL A 82 -6.56 -1.01 -5.87
N LEU A 83 -6.17 -1.54 -7.03
CA LEU A 83 -6.52 -2.88 -7.45
C LEU A 83 -5.36 -3.83 -7.12
N PHE A 84 -5.58 -4.77 -6.22
CA PHE A 84 -4.68 -5.90 -5.98
C PHE A 84 -5.15 -7.10 -6.78
N THR A 85 -4.23 -7.84 -7.39
CA THR A 85 -4.52 -9.05 -8.16
C THR A 85 -3.56 -10.14 -7.75
N CYS A 86 -4.14 -11.24 -7.25
CA CYS A 86 -3.43 -12.47 -6.95
C CYS A 86 -3.42 -13.35 -8.20
N THR A 87 -2.23 -13.77 -8.62
CA THR A 87 -1.99 -14.53 -9.85
C THR A 87 -1.21 -15.81 -9.57
N GLY A 88 -1.34 -16.79 -10.45
CA GLY A 88 -0.49 -17.98 -10.48
C GLY A 88 0.91 -17.69 -11.05
N GLU A 89 1.56 -18.72 -11.56
CA GLU A 89 2.85 -18.56 -12.28
C GLU A 89 2.68 -17.71 -13.54
N ASP A 90 1.59 -17.95 -14.28
CA ASP A 90 1.13 -17.11 -15.37
C ASP A 90 0.33 -15.93 -14.82
N LEU A 91 0.73 -14.70 -15.17
CA LEU A 91 0.05 -13.46 -14.77
C LEU A 91 -1.37 -13.35 -15.33
N ASN A 92 -1.72 -14.13 -16.37
CA ASN A 92 -3.06 -14.19 -16.92
C ASN A 92 -3.99 -15.12 -16.11
N TYR A 93 -3.43 -16.00 -15.27
CA TYR A 93 -4.22 -16.82 -14.36
C TYR A 93 -4.48 -16.05 -13.06
N VAL A 94 -5.66 -15.44 -12.98
CA VAL A 94 -6.10 -14.68 -11.81
C VAL A 94 -6.80 -15.61 -10.81
N VAL A 95 -6.26 -15.69 -9.60
CA VAL A 95 -6.88 -16.43 -8.49
C VAL A 95 -8.00 -15.59 -7.87
N PHE A 96 -7.71 -14.33 -7.58
CA PHE A 96 -8.69 -13.34 -7.14
C PHE A 96 -8.14 -11.92 -7.35
N SER A 97 -9.05 -10.94 -7.31
CA SER A 97 -8.70 -9.52 -7.31
C SER A 97 -9.49 -8.77 -6.24
N CYS A 98 -8.86 -7.77 -5.65
CA CYS A 98 -9.45 -6.92 -4.61
C CYS A 98 -9.28 -5.45 -4.99
N LEU A 99 -10.37 -4.69 -5.00
CA LEU A 99 -10.42 -3.27 -5.28
C LEU A 99 -10.72 -2.50 -4.00
N PHE A 100 -9.82 -1.64 -3.58
CA PHE A 100 -10.01 -0.78 -2.42
C PHE A 100 -10.14 0.66 -2.87
N SER A 101 -11.10 1.39 -2.31
CA SER A 101 -11.19 2.83 -2.54
C SER A 101 -10.29 3.58 -1.56
N THR A 102 -9.73 4.72 -1.97
CA THR A 102 -9.13 5.67 -1.03
C THR A 102 -10.16 6.70 -0.52
N SER A 103 -11.38 6.72 -1.06
CA SER A 103 -12.46 7.54 -0.55
C SER A 103 -13.05 6.89 0.70
N VAL A 104 -12.54 7.27 1.87
CA VAL A 104 -13.21 6.98 3.15
C VAL A 104 -14.59 7.63 3.04
N GLY A 105 -15.64 6.82 2.98
CA GLY A 105 -16.96 7.21 2.49
C GLY A 105 -17.37 8.63 2.89
N SER A 106 -17.66 9.46 1.89
CA SER A 106 -18.53 10.62 2.06
C SER A 106 -19.93 10.09 2.41
N LEU A 107 -20.24 10.04 3.70
CA LEU A 107 -21.61 10.07 4.18
C LEU A 107 -22.10 11.52 4.17
#